data_AF-A0AA36GZ21-F1
#
_entry.id   AF-A0AA36GZ21-F1
#
_cell.length_a   1.000
_cell.length_b   1.000
_cell.length_c   1.000
_cell.angle_alpha   90.00
_cell.angle_beta   90.00
_cell.angle_gamma   90.00
#
_symmetry.space_group_name_H-M   'P 1'
#
loop_
_entity.id
_entity.type
_entity.pdbx_description
1 polymer ?
#
loop_
_entity_poly.entity_id
_entity_poly.type
_entity_poly.pdbx_seq_one_letter_code
_entity_poly.pdbx_strand_id
1 'polypeptide(L)'
;MRGDEYQQMCVCAMLIKKLKAMEAQCLIKGDAGIVVIPSAAQFSMNVGYNLGETTQRLADSIFTAVRDYDYGIQLASYHISGDFVPHVRSMQTGFQDNSIAADFGVAYNVIREPQPIDTTTLNYNWQVFETCAFSLYSGPTSRVDVVAAEKSVEDILRFLKKRGVISAEAEISDGEAVIELNENELVKVLTHEAGFLHKLVKPGDTVEEGQVLAEIIDPYEAEKLEELKAPCKGIVFFSRVAEVIAQNEIIFSIKAE
;
A
#
# COMPACT_ATOMS: atom_id res chain seq x y z
N MET A 1 -10.19 2.15 2.99
CA MET A 1 -10.80 2.26 1.64
C MET A 1 -11.26 3.67 1.42
N ARG A 2 -10.71 4.34 0.42
CA ARG A 2 -11.00 5.73 0.03
C ARG A 2 -11.65 5.74 -1.36
N GLY A 3 -12.45 6.77 -1.64
CA GLY A 3 -13.24 6.84 -2.89
C GLY A 3 -12.44 6.98 -4.19
N ASP A 4 -11.13 7.21 -4.10
CA ASP A 4 -10.20 7.46 -5.20
C ASP A 4 -9.20 6.29 -5.43
N GLU A 5 -9.41 5.14 -4.80
CA GLU A 5 -8.57 3.93 -4.90
C GLU A 5 -8.86 3.09 -6.17
N TYR A 6 -8.78 3.71 -7.35
CA TYR A 6 -9.11 3.05 -8.62
C TYR A 6 -8.15 1.90 -8.96
N GLN A 7 -6.86 2.04 -8.62
CA GLN A 7 -5.87 0.97 -8.80
C GLN A 7 -6.25 -0.28 -8.01
N GLN A 8 -6.62 -0.11 -6.74
CA GLN A 8 -6.98 -1.20 -5.84
C GLN A 8 -8.25 -1.92 -6.32
N MET A 9 -9.24 -1.17 -6.82
CA MET A 9 -10.43 -1.77 -7.46
C MET A 9 -10.06 -2.59 -8.70
N CYS A 10 -9.12 -2.11 -9.51
CA CYS A 10 -8.61 -2.83 -10.68
C CYS A 10 -7.92 -4.14 -10.27
N VAL A 11 -7.01 -4.09 -9.28
CA VAL A 11 -6.35 -5.27 -8.71
C VAL A 11 -7.38 -6.30 -8.23
N CYS A 12 -8.39 -5.88 -7.47
CA CYS A 12 -9.46 -6.78 -7.01
C CYS A 12 -10.21 -7.42 -8.18
N ALA A 13 -10.59 -6.66 -9.21
CA ALA A 13 -11.30 -7.21 -10.37
C ALA A 13 -10.46 -8.25 -11.13
N MET A 14 -9.16 -7.99 -11.30
CA MET A 14 -8.22 -8.91 -11.95
C MET A 14 -7.96 -10.15 -11.09
N LEU A 15 -7.83 -9.98 -9.78
CA LEU A 15 -7.69 -11.07 -8.82
C LEU A 15 -8.92 -11.99 -8.86
N ILE A 16 -10.14 -11.44 -8.80
CA ILE A 16 -11.38 -12.22 -8.90
C ILE A 16 -11.41 -13.05 -10.19
N LYS A 17 -11.01 -12.45 -11.32
CA LYS A 17 -10.95 -13.16 -12.61
C LYS A 17 -9.97 -14.34 -12.56
N LYS A 18 -8.78 -14.15 -11.97
CA LYS A 18 -7.76 -15.21 -11.83
C LYS A 18 -8.19 -16.31 -10.86
N LEU A 19 -8.73 -15.94 -9.69
CA LEU A 19 -9.22 -16.89 -8.69
C LEU A 19 -10.36 -17.76 -9.25
N LYS A 20 -11.32 -17.19 -9.99
CA LYS A 20 -12.37 -17.98 -10.66
C LYS A 20 -11.80 -19.00 -11.66
N ALA A 21 -10.78 -18.61 -12.41
CA ALA A 21 -10.13 -19.52 -13.35
C ALA A 21 -9.38 -20.65 -12.64
N MET A 22 -8.70 -20.33 -11.53
CA MET A 22 -8.02 -21.31 -10.68
C MET A 22 -8.99 -22.28 -9.98
N GLU A 23 -10.12 -21.78 -9.49
CA GLU A 23 -11.19 -22.59 -8.91
C GLU A 23 -11.74 -23.60 -9.92
N ALA A 24 -12.02 -23.14 -11.16
CA ALA A 24 -12.48 -24.00 -12.24
C ALA A 24 -11.45 -25.07 -12.66
N GLN A 25 -10.17 -24.85 -12.36
CA GLN A 25 -9.06 -25.79 -12.60
C GLN A 25 -8.75 -26.66 -11.38
N CYS A 26 -9.53 -26.55 -10.30
CA CYS A 26 -9.28 -27.24 -9.02
C CYS A 26 -7.91 -26.91 -8.40
N LEU A 27 -7.40 -25.70 -8.64
CA LEU A 27 -6.13 -25.22 -8.07
C LEU A 27 -6.30 -24.57 -6.69
N ILE A 28 -7.52 -24.36 -6.20
CA ILE A 28 -7.81 -23.89 -4.85
C ILE A 28 -8.15 -25.12 -3.99
N LYS A 29 -7.55 -25.24 -2.81
CA LYS A 29 -7.84 -26.37 -1.91
C LYS A 29 -9.29 -26.33 -1.44
N GLY A 30 -9.94 -27.50 -1.37
CA GLY A 30 -11.38 -27.63 -1.14
C GLY A 30 -11.88 -27.17 0.24
N ASP A 31 -11.00 -27.05 1.22
CA ASP A 31 -11.28 -26.52 2.56
C ASP A 31 -10.92 -25.04 2.71
N ALA A 32 -10.36 -24.40 1.68
CA ALA A 32 -9.98 -23.00 1.73
C ALA A 32 -11.14 -22.06 1.38
N GLY A 33 -11.33 -21.02 2.20
CA GLY A 33 -12.22 -19.90 1.91
C GLY A 33 -11.44 -18.68 1.44
N ILE A 34 -11.88 -18.05 0.33
CA ILE A 34 -11.34 -16.78 -0.13
C ILE A 34 -12.48 -15.80 -0.36
N VAL A 35 -12.42 -14.64 0.27
CA VAL A 35 -13.36 -13.53 0.04
C VAL A 35 -12.59 -12.32 -0.46
N VAL A 36 -13.03 -11.78 -1.60
CA VAL A 36 -12.50 -10.54 -2.16
C VAL A 36 -13.59 -9.48 -2.11
N ILE A 37 -13.33 -8.38 -1.39
CA ILE A 37 -14.23 -7.24 -1.29
C ILE A 37 -13.63 -6.09 -2.10
N PRO A 38 -14.08 -5.86 -3.36
CA PRO A 38 -13.46 -4.87 -4.24
C PRO A 38 -13.72 -3.42 -3.81
N SER A 39 -14.78 -3.19 -3.04
CA SER A 39 -15.14 -1.87 -2.53
C SER A 39 -16.04 -2.03 -1.32
N ALA A 40 -15.72 -1.34 -0.23
CA ALA A 40 -16.54 -1.24 0.97
C ALA A 40 -16.83 0.23 1.23
N ALA A 41 -17.89 0.76 0.62
CA ALA A 41 -18.31 2.16 0.61
C ALA A 41 -17.22 3.22 0.31
N GLN A 42 -17.58 4.24 -0.46
CA GLN A 42 -16.67 5.34 -0.82
C GLN A 42 -16.24 6.22 0.37
N PHE A 43 -16.74 5.95 1.59
CA PHE A 43 -16.45 6.70 2.80
C PHE A 43 -15.56 5.84 3.70
N SER A 44 -14.31 6.29 3.89
CA SER A 44 -13.26 5.72 4.76
C SER A 44 -13.70 4.62 5.73
N MET A 45 -13.28 3.38 5.45
CA MET A 45 -13.52 2.22 6.33
C MET A 45 -12.62 2.25 7.57
N ASN A 46 -13.15 2.81 8.65
CA ASN A 46 -12.68 2.59 10.02
C ASN A 46 -13.62 1.59 10.72
N VAL A 47 -13.15 0.89 11.76
CA VAL A 47 -14.02 -0.02 12.51
C VAL A 47 -15.23 0.72 13.05
N GLY A 48 -16.40 0.12 12.80
CA GLY A 48 -17.67 0.75 13.01
C GLY A 48 -18.37 0.30 14.28
N TYR A 49 -19.50 0.93 14.55
CA TYR A 49 -20.41 0.63 15.62
C TYR A 49 -21.77 0.29 15.00
N ASN A 50 -22.35 -0.86 15.35
CA ASN A 50 -23.61 -1.36 14.77
C ASN A 50 -24.84 -0.46 15.03
N LEU A 51 -24.77 0.44 16.01
CA LEU A 51 -25.78 1.48 16.28
C LEU A 51 -25.30 2.88 15.87
N GLY A 52 -24.16 2.96 15.17
CA GLY A 52 -23.58 4.20 14.66
C GLY A 52 -24.25 4.69 13.37
N GLU A 53 -23.61 5.67 12.73
CA GLU A 53 -24.05 6.18 11.44
C GLU A 53 -23.90 5.11 10.32
N THR A 54 -24.47 5.36 9.15
CA THR A 54 -24.52 4.39 8.04
C THR A 54 -23.15 3.79 7.68
N THR A 55 -22.09 4.60 7.64
CA THR A 55 -20.72 4.13 7.36
C THR A 55 -20.18 3.21 8.46
N GLN A 56 -20.47 3.51 9.72
CA GLN A 56 -20.08 2.70 10.86
C GLN A 56 -20.81 1.35 10.87
N ARG A 57 -22.11 1.32 10.57
CA ARG A 57 -22.86 0.06 10.51
C ARG A 57 -22.37 -0.87 9.39
N LEU A 58 -22.00 -0.29 8.24
CA LEU A 58 -21.42 -1.05 7.15
C LEU A 58 -20.03 -1.59 7.52
N ALA A 59 -19.18 -0.77 8.14
CA ALA A 59 -17.86 -1.22 8.55
C ALA A 59 -17.92 -2.34 9.61
N ASP A 60 -18.82 -2.23 10.58
CA ASP A 60 -19.10 -3.28 11.57
C ASP A 60 -19.57 -4.59 10.91
N SER A 61 -20.50 -4.48 9.94
CA SER A 61 -21.02 -5.65 9.21
C SER A 61 -19.93 -6.37 8.41
N ILE A 62 -19.08 -5.60 7.72
CA ILE A 62 -17.96 -6.17 6.94
C ILE A 62 -16.94 -6.79 7.87
N PHE A 63 -16.52 -6.07 8.91
CA PHE A 63 -15.54 -6.58 9.87
C PHE A 63 -16.02 -7.89 10.52
N THR A 64 -17.27 -7.93 10.98
CA THR A 64 -17.88 -9.14 11.56
C THR A 64 -17.86 -10.33 10.60
N ALA A 65 -18.05 -10.09 9.30
CA ALA A 65 -18.07 -11.16 8.30
C ALA A 65 -16.69 -11.74 7.95
N VAL A 66 -15.61 -10.98 8.21
CA VAL A 66 -14.25 -11.34 7.74
C VAL A 66 -13.22 -11.50 8.87
N ARG A 67 -13.58 -11.20 10.12
CA ARG A 67 -12.66 -11.27 11.28
C ARG A 67 -12.16 -12.67 11.63
N ASP A 68 -12.84 -13.72 11.20
CA ASP A 68 -12.48 -15.11 11.54
C ASP A 68 -11.56 -15.75 10.47
N TYR A 69 -11.09 -14.97 9.49
CA TYR A 69 -10.10 -15.42 8.50
C TYR A 69 -8.68 -15.37 9.09
N ASP A 70 -7.86 -16.36 8.74
CA ASP A 70 -6.45 -16.42 9.18
C ASP A 70 -5.60 -15.25 8.66
N TYR A 71 -5.90 -14.77 7.44
CA TYR A 71 -5.14 -13.74 6.75
C TYR A 71 -6.03 -12.61 6.23
N GLY A 72 -5.60 -11.36 6.45
CA GLY A 72 -6.27 -10.16 5.96
C GLY A 72 -5.34 -9.34 5.07
N ILE A 73 -5.66 -9.20 3.78
CA ILE A 73 -4.86 -8.39 2.84
C ILE A 73 -5.65 -7.13 2.51
N GLN A 74 -5.21 -6.00 3.06
CA GLN A 74 -5.74 -4.69 2.70
C GLN A 74 -4.95 -4.14 1.52
N LEU A 75 -5.60 -3.97 0.36
CA LEU A 75 -5.06 -3.13 -0.71
C LEU A 75 -5.14 -1.68 -0.24
N ALA A 76 -3.99 -1.09 0.09
CA ALA A 76 -3.93 0.19 0.76
C ALA A 76 -3.54 1.32 -0.20
N SER A 77 -3.97 2.53 0.16
CA SER A 77 -3.38 3.79 -0.26
C SER A 77 -2.75 4.49 0.94
N TYR A 78 -1.94 5.51 0.71
CA TYR A 78 -1.33 6.28 1.78
C TYR A 78 -2.19 7.46 2.19
N HIS A 79 -1.99 7.93 3.42
CA HIS A 79 -2.81 9.03 3.93
C HIS A 79 -2.59 10.33 3.16
N ILE A 80 -1.37 10.52 2.66
CA ILE A 80 -0.96 11.55 1.70
C ILE A 80 -0.98 10.93 0.30
N SER A 81 -1.67 11.58 -0.66
CA SER A 81 -1.68 11.13 -2.06
C SER A 81 -0.26 11.12 -2.64
N GLY A 82 0.18 9.96 -3.09
CA GLY A 82 1.47 9.79 -3.74
C GLY A 82 1.70 8.36 -4.21
N ASP A 83 2.78 8.19 -4.95
CA ASP A 83 3.23 6.92 -5.51
C ASP A 83 4.37 6.37 -4.64
N PHE A 84 4.41 5.05 -4.48
CA PHE A 84 5.45 4.34 -3.73
C PHE A 84 6.15 3.31 -4.61
N VAL A 85 7.37 2.96 -4.23
CA VAL A 85 7.93 1.65 -4.60
C VAL A 85 6.96 0.57 -4.05
N PRO A 86 6.54 -0.42 -4.86
CA PRO A 86 5.66 -1.48 -4.38
C PRO A 86 6.23 -2.17 -3.14
N HIS A 87 5.41 -2.30 -2.11
CA HIS A 87 5.82 -2.87 -0.83
C HIS A 87 4.62 -3.45 -0.07
N VAL A 88 4.92 -4.40 0.81
CA VAL A 88 4.03 -4.78 1.91
C VAL A 88 4.34 -3.89 3.09
N ARG A 89 3.33 -3.49 3.85
CA ARG A 89 3.51 -2.82 5.13
C ARG A 89 2.90 -3.67 6.24
N SER A 90 3.72 -3.96 7.24
CA SER A 90 3.38 -4.71 8.44
C SER A 90 3.35 -3.79 9.64
N MET A 91 2.25 -3.81 10.39
CA MET A 91 2.09 -2.99 11.59
C MET A 91 2.64 -3.73 12.82
N GLN A 92 3.47 -3.07 13.61
CA GLN A 92 4.12 -3.65 14.79
C GLN A 92 3.21 -3.55 16.03
N THR A 93 2.16 -4.37 16.08
CA THR A 93 1.18 -4.39 17.19
C THR A 93 1.55 -5.34 18.34
N GLY A 94 2.56 -6.18 18.16
CA GLY A 94 2.92 -7.29 19.04
C GLY A 94 2.29 -8.63 18.66
N PHE A 95 1.34 -8.64 17.72
CA PHE A 95 0.65 -9.85 17.21
C PHE A 95 1.06 -10.24 15.80
N GLN A 96 1.98 -9.49 15.18
CA GLN A 96 2.43 -9.73 13.82
C GLN A 96 3.50 -10.82 13.73
N ASP A 97 3.48 -11.55 12.62
CA ASP A 97 4.60 -12.38 12.18
C ASP A 97 5.15 -11.80 10.88
N ASN A 98 6.24 -11.02 11.01
CA ASN A 98 6.87 -10.37 9.85
C ASN A 98 7.44 -11.38 8.85
N SER A 99 7.74 -12.62 9.27
CA SER A 99 8.26 -13.63 8.36
C SER A 99 7.24 -14.03 7.29
N ILE A 100 5.95 -13.91 7.59
CA ILE A 100 4.85 -14.21 6.66
C ILE A 100 4.73 -13.13 5.57
N ALA A 101 5.13 -11.88 5.85
CA ALA A 101 5.13 -10.84 4.82
C ALA A 101 6.08 -11.16 3.65
N ALA A 102 7.12 -11.98 3.89
CA ALA A 102 8.03 -12.42 2.84
C ALA A 102 7.35 -13.34 1.80
N ASP A 103 6.24 -14.00 2.16
CA ASP A 103 5.49 -14.90 1.26
C ASP A 103 4.86 -14.13 0.09
N PHE A 104 4.70 -12.81 0.20
CA PHE A 104 4.29 -11.96 -0.92
C PHE A 104 5.39 -11.82 -1.98
N GLY A 105 6.66 -12.04 -1.67
CA GLY A 105 7.78 -11.88 -2.62
C GLY A 105 7.89 -10.48 -3.23
N VAL A 106 7.52 -9.44 -2.47
CA VAL A 106 7.66 -8.03 -2.85
C VAL A 106 8.94 -7.47 -2.23
N ALA A 107 9.69 -6.65 -2.97
CA ALA A 107 11.03 -6.19 -2.59
C ALA A 107 11.16 -5.63 -1.16
N TYR A 108 10.12 -5.01 -0.61
CA TYR A 108 10.14 -4.40 0.71
C TYR A 108 8.97 -4.85 1.59
N ASN A 109 9.28 -5.19 2.84
CA ASN A 109 8.34 -5.23 3.95
C ASN A 109 8.62 -4.04 4.88
N VAL A 110 7.77 -3.02 4.81
CA VAL A 110 7.88 -1.81 5.62
C VAL A 110 7.26 -2.06 6.99
N ILE A 111 8.06 -1.97 8.04
CA ILE A 111 7.62 -2.09 9.42
C ILE A 111 7.20 -0.71 9.92
N ARG A 112 5.96 -0.62 10.42
CA ARG A 112 5.39 0.63 10.94
C ARG A 112 4.90 0.43 12.37
N GLU A 113 5.40 1.30 13.26
CA GLU A 113 4.87 1.41 14.62
C GLU A 113 3.46 2.02 14.59
N PRO A 114 2.48 1.42 15.29
CA PRO A 114 1.13 1.97 15.36
C PRO A 114 1.12 3.37 15.99
N GLN A 115 0.39 4.30 15.39
CA GLN A 115 0.08 5.60 15.98
C GLN A 115 -1.35 5.61 16.52
N PRO A 116 -1.73 6.55 17.42
CA PRO A 116 -3.09 6.62 17.95
C PRO A 116 -4.18 6.65 16.87
N ILE A 117 -3.91 7.29 15.73
CA ILE A 117 -4.84 7.34 14.59
C ILE A 117 -5.09 5.96 13.96
N ASP A 118 -4.12 5.04 14.04
CA ASP A 118 -4.21 3.71 13.44
C ASP A 118 -5.17 2.79 14.19
N THR A 119 -5.48 3.07 15.46
CA THR A 119 -6.37 2.25 16.31
C THR A 119 -7.79 2.09 15.76
N THR A 120 -8.19 2.96 14.83
CA THR A 120 -9.50 2.92 14.17
C THR A 120 -9.45 2.26 12.80
N THR A 121 -8.27 1.94 12.29
CA THR A 121 -8.09 1.38 10.93
C THR A 121 -8.42 -0.10 10.88
N LEU A 122 -8.86 -0.57 9.70
CA LEU A 122 -9.17 -1.99 9.47
C LEU A 122 -7.97 -2.91 9.74
N ASN A 123 -6.78 -2.57 9.23
CA ASN A 123 -5.59 -3.40 9.40
C ASN A 123 -5.21 -3.57 10.88
N TYR A 124 -5.18 -2.48 11.66
CA TYR A 124 -4.90 -2.56 13.10
C TYR A 124 -5.91 -3.47 13.81
N ASN A 125 -7.20 -3.28 13.52
CA ASN A 125 -8.25 -4.05 14.17
C ASN A 125 -8.25 -5.52 13.73
N TRP A 126 -7.89 -5.87 12.50
CA TRP A 126 -7.69 -7.27 12.15
C TRP A 126 -6.61 -7.94 13.01
N GLN A 127 -5.47 -7.27 13.22
CA GLN A 127 -4.41 -7.83 14.06
C GLN A 127 -4.83 -7.99 15.52
N VAL A 128 -5.58 -7.03 16.09
CA VAL A 128 -6.12 -7.13 17.45
C VAL A 128 -7.09 -8.32 17.62
N PHE A 129 -7.75 -8.73 16.53
CA PHE A 129 -8.66 -9.88 16.51
C PHE A 129 -8.00 -11.14 15.93
N GLU A 130 -6.68 -11.26 16.07
CA GLU A 130 -5.88 -12.46 15.74
C GLU A 130 -5.82 -12.83 14.24
N THR A 131 -6.31 -11.97 13.34
CA THR A 131 -6.07 -12.09 11.90
C THR A 131 -4.67 -11.58 11.55
N CYS A 132 -3.89 -12.38 10.81
CA CYS A 132 -2.60 -11.94 10.30
C CYS A 132 -2.80 -10.94 9.14
N ALA A 133 -2.67 -9.64 9.42
CA ALA A 133 -3.08 -8.58 8.51
C ALA A 133 -1.91 -7.81 7.87
N PHE A 134 -2.01 -7.59 6.56
CA PHE A 134 -1.02 -6.91 5.72
C PHE A 134 -1.65 -5.75 4.97
N SER A 135 -0.88 -4.69 4.73
CA SER A 135 -1.24 -3.63 3.78
C SER A 135 -0.37 -3.76 2.54
N LEU A 136 -0.95 -4.01 1.37
CA LEU A 136 -0.23 -4.08 0.10
C LEU A 136 -0.35 -2.74 -0.66
N TYR A 137 0.80 -2.15 -0.98
CA TYR A 137 0.91 -0.92 -1.76
C TYR A 137 1.23 -1.27 -3.22
N SER A 138 0.24 -1.07 -4.10
CA SER A 138 0.25 -1.51 -5.51
C SER A 138 0.68 -0.43 -6.51
N GLY A 139 1.44 0.58 -6.06
CA GLY A 139 1.88 1.71 -6.87
C GLY A 139 0.90 2.89 -6.81
N PRO A 140 0.35 3.37 -7.95
CA PRO A 140 -0.53 4.54 -7.96
C PRO A 140 -1.87 4.27 -7.27
N THR A 141 -2.55 5.34 -6.84
CA THR A 141 -3.87 5.24 -6.19
C THR A 141 -5.00 5.72 -7.11
N SER A 142 -4.90 6.96 -7.58
CA SER A 142 -5.97 7.67 -8.32
C SER A 142 -6.00 7.42 -9.82
N ARG A 143 -5.12 6.56 -10.33
CA ARG A 143 -5.09 6.14 -11.74
C ARG A 143 -4.83 4.66 -11.85
N VAL A 144 -5.29 4.07 -12.94
CA VAL A 144 -5.06 2.64 -13.23
C VAL A 144 -3.75 2.48 -13.99
N ASP A 145 -2.85 1.71 -13.41
CA ASP A 145 -1.67 1.13 -14.06
C ASP A 145 -1.86 -0.39 -14.10
N VAL A 146 -2.17 -0.90 -15.29
CA VAL A 146 -2.49 -2.32 -15.50
C VAL A 146 -1.29 -3.22 -15.19
N VAL A 147 -0.07 -2.78 -15.51
CA VAL A 147 1.14 -3.58 -15.27
C VAL A 147 1.41 -3.69 -13.77
N ALA A 148 1.29 -2.58 -13.05
CA ALA A 148 1.39 -2.60 -11.59
C ALA A 148 0.26 -3.44 -10.95
N ALA A 149 -0.95 -3.41 -11.52
CA ALA A 149 -2.08 -4.19 -11.02
C ALA A 149 -1.85 -5.70 -11.22
N GLU A 150 -1.36 -6.11 -12.38
CA GLU A 150 -0.99 -7.50 -12.67
C GLU A 150 0.07 -8.03 -11.70
N LYS A 151 1.09 -7.21 -11.43
CA LYS A 151 2.13 -7.56 -10.44
C LYS A 151 1.52 -7.76 -9.05
N SER A 152 0.66 -6.85 -8.59
CA SER A 152 -0.01 -6.99 -7.28
C SER A 152 -0.93 -8.20 -7.20
N VAL A 153 -1.59 -8.59 -8.29
CA VAL A 153 -2.34 -9.85 -8.34
C VAL A 153 -1.41 -11.03 -8.17
N GLU A 154 -0.27 -11.04 -8.86
CA GLU A 154 0.72 -12.12 -8.72
C GLU A 154 1.30 -12.19 -7.30
N ASP A 155 1.56 -11.05 -6.65
CA ASP A 155 2.02 -10.98 -5.26
C ASP A 155 1.03 -11.64 -4.29
N ILE A 156 -0.27 -11.39 -4.47
CA ILE A 156 -1.33 -12.02 -3.67
C ILE A 156 -1.45 -13.51 -3.96
N LEU A 157 -1.39 -13.91 -5.23
CA LEU A 157 -1.47 -15.33 -5.60
C LEU A 157 -0.26 -16.11 -5.07
N ARG A 158 0.93 -15.49 -5.08
CA ARG A 158 2.15 -16.05 -4.51
C ARG A 158 2.01 -16.27 -3.01
N PHE A 159 1.52 -15.26 -2.29
CA PHE A 159 1.19 -15.37 -0.88
C PHE A 159 0.25 -16.56 -0.63
N LEU A 160 -0.88 -16.62 -1.33
CA LEU A 160 -1.86 -17.70 -1.18
C LEU A 160 -1.28 -19.09 -1.49
N LYS A 161 -0.37 -19.21 -2.47
CA LYS A 161 0.36 -20.45 -2.77
C LYS A 161 1.29 -20.85 -1.62
N LYS A 162 2.07 -19.93 -1.07
CA LYS A 162 2.97 -20.19 0.08
C LYS A 162 2.19 -20.57 1.35
N ARG A 163 1.01 -19.97 1.55
CA ARG A 163 0.07 -20.35 2.63
C ARG A 163 -0.69 -21.65 2.36
N GLY A 164 -0.49 -22.26 1.19
CA GLY A 164 -1.12 -23.53 0.82
C GLY A 164 -2.62 -23.42 0.55
N VAL A 165 -3.15 -22.23 0.29
CA VAL A 165 -4.53 -21.99 -0.16
C VAL A 165 -4.67 -22.36 -1.64
N ILE A 166 -3.67 -21.97 -2.43
CA ILE A 166 -3.52 -22.36 -3.83
C ILE A 166 -2.56 -23.55 -3.93
N SER A 167 -2.81 -24.44 -4.87
CA SER A 167 -2.01 -25.65 -5.07
C SER A 167 -0.57 -25.36 -5.48
N ALA A 168 0.33 -26.26 -5.10
CA ALA A 168 1.75 -26.16 -5.42
C ALA A 168 2.01 -26.26 -6.93
N GLU A 169 1.13 -26.91 -7.69
CA GLU A 169 1.23 -27.02 -9.15
C GLU A 169 0.89 -25.72 -9.89
N ALA A 170 0.31 -24.71 -9.22
CA ALA A 170 0.02 -23.44 -9.86
C ALA A 170 1.32 -22.73 -10.28
N GLU A 171 1.42 -22.37 -11.56
CA GLU A 171 2.55 -21.62 -12.11
C GLU A 171 2.48 -20.15 -11.67
N ILE A 172 3.21 -19.82 -10.61
CA ILE A 172 3.31 -18.48 -10.02
C ILE A 172 4.79 -18.25 -9.68
N SER A 173 5.35 -17.10 -10.06
CA SER A 173 6.76 -16.75 -9.78
C SER A 173 7.04 -16.73 -8.27
N ASP A 174 8.27 -17.04 -7.86
CA ASP A 174 8.71 -16.93 -6.46
C ASP A 174 8.93 -15.48 -6.00
N GLY A 175 8.87 -14.51 -6.92
CA GLY A 175 8.99 -13.08 -6.59
C GLY A 175 10.42 -12.65 -6.32
N GLU A 176 10.56 -11.60 -5.51
CA GLU A 176 11.82 -10.96 -5.17
C GLU A 176 12.24 -11.28 -3.72
N ALA A 177 13.54 -11.16 -3.43
CA ALA A 177 14.02 -11.20 -2.06
C ALA A 177 13.49 -9.99 -1.28
N VAL A 178 12.88 -10.24 -0.12
CA VAL A 178 12.23 -9.20 0.69
C VAL A 178 13.22 -8.58 1.65
N ILE A 179 13.29 -7.24 1.63
CA ILE A 179 14.09 -6.43 2.54
C ILE A 179 13.15 -5.84 3.61
N GLU A 180 13.45 -6.08 4.89
CA GLU A 180 12.77 -5.39 5.98
C GLU A 180 13.27 -3.93 6.06
N LEU A 181 12.33 -2.99 6.17
CA LEU A 181 12.61 -1.56 6.23
C LEU A 181 11.77 -0.92 7.32
N ASN A 182 12.37 -0.29 8.33
CA ASN A 182 11.57 0.46 9.30
C ASN A 182 11.12 1.79 8.69
N GLU A 183 9.85 2.16 8.85
CA GLU A 183 9.30 3.43 8.31
C GLU A 183 10.09 4.65 8.82
N ASN A 184 10.65 4.57 10.03
CA ASN A 184 11.46 5.63 10.64
C ASN A 184 12.86 5.80 10.02
N GLU A 185 13.33 4.83 9.22
CA GLU A 185 14.59 4.93 8.47
C GLU A 185 14.43 5.72 7.17
N LEU A 186 13.19 6.01 6.75
CA LEU A 186 12.91 6.81 5.57
C LEU A 186 13.17 8.30 5.84
N VAL A 187 14.11 8.89 5.08
CA VAL A 187 14.46 10.30 5.19
C VAL A 187 13.48 11.13 4.37
N LYS A 188 12.72 12.00 5.04
CA LYS A 188 11.67 12.83 4.41
C LYS A 188 12.27 14.08 3.79
N VAL A 189 11.81 14.43 2.59
CA VAL A 189 12.12 15.70 1.93
C VAL A 189 10.84 16.55 1.93
N LEU A 190 10.90 17.69 2.61
CA LEU A 190 9.80 18.62 2.76
C LEU A 190 10.05 19.87 1.93
N THR A 191 8.97 20.51 1.51
CA THR A 191 9.01 21.83 0.87
C THR A 191 9.07 22.95 1.90
N HIS A 192 9.78 24.03 1.58
CA HIS A 192 9.80 25.27 2.36
C HIS A 192 8.92 26.34 1.72
N GLU A 193 8.72 26.28 0.41
CA GLU A 193 7.86 27.18 -0.35
C GLU A 193 6.56 26.51 -0.81
N ALA A 194 5.57 27.35 -1.14
CA ALA A 194 4.33 26.91 -1.78
C ALA A 194 4.35 27.29 -3.26
N GLY A 195 3.80 26.43 -4.12
CA GLY A 195 3.80 26.69 -5.56
C GLY A 195 3.46 25.46 -6.37
N PHE A 196 3.75 25.52 -7.67
CA PHE A 196 3.65 24.37 -8.55
C PHE A 196 4.82 23.42 -8.35
N LEU A 197 4.52 22.13 -8.20
CA LEU A 197 5.52 21.09 -8.00
C LEU A 197 5.97 20.52 -9.35
N HIS A 198 7.22 20.76 -9.72
CA HIS A 198 7.85 20.14 -10.89
C HIS A 198 8.83 19.05 -10.47
N LYS A 199 8.44 17.77 -10.62
CA LYS A 199 9.26 16.62 -10.21
C LYS A 199 10.23 16.18 -11.30
N LEU A 200 11.46 15.89 -10.92
CA LEU A 200 12.53 15.40 -11.80
C LEU A 200 12.84 13.91 -11.62
N VAL A 201 12.38 13.32 -10.51
CA VAL A 201 12.56 11.91 -10.15
C VAL A 201 11.23 11.23 -9.85
N LYS A 202 11.21 9.91 -9.89
CA LYS A 202 10.05 9.06 -9.54
C LYS A 202 10.44 7.99 -8.51
N PRO A 203 9.47 7.36 -7.84
CA PRO A 203 9.76 6.23 -6.96
C PRO A 203 10.53 5.12 -7.67
N GLY A 204 11.52 4.56 -6.99
CA GLY A 204 12.44 3.54 -7.51
C GLY A 204 13.72 4.09 -8.14
N ASP A 205 13.81 5.39 -8.42
CA ASP A 205 15.05 6.00 -8.91
C ASP A 205 16.11 6.04 -7.79
N THR A 206 17.36 5.75 -8.15
CA THR A 206 18.54 5.99 -7.30
C THR A 206 18.97 7.45 -7.43
N VAL A 207 19.28 8.08 -6.30
CA VAL A 207 19.69 9.48 -6.23
C VAL A 207 20.95 9.64 -5.40
N GLU A 208 21.76 10.66 -5.74
CA GLU A 208 22.95 11.05 -4.98
C GLU A 208 22.64 12.18 -3.99
N GLU A 209 23.42 12.30 -2.91
CA GLU A 209 23.30 13.42 -1.98
C GLU A 209 23.49 14.76 -2.71
N GLY A 210 22.57 15.71 -2.48
CA GLY A 210 22.56 17.02 -3.13
C GLY A 210 21.92 17.06 -4.51
N GLN A 211 21.54 15.91 -5.09
CA GLN A 211 20.84 15.85 -6.38
C GLN A 211 19.48 16.56 -6.29
N VAL A 212 19.13 17.38 -7.28
CA VAL A 212 17.81 18.03 -7.37
C VAL A 212 16.76 16.98 -7.72
N LEU A 213 15.73 16.87 -6.88
CA LEU A 213 14.62 15.93 -6.99
C LEU A 213 13.38 16.57 -7.60
N ALA A 214 13.14 17.83 -7.26
CA ALA A 214 12.04 18.63 -7.76
C ALA A 214 12.32 20.12 -7.58
N GLU A 215 11.51 20.94 -8.25
CA GLU A 215 11.52 22.38 -8.16
C GLU A 215 10.12 22.87 -7.74
N ILE A 216 10.07 23.92 -6.92
CA ILE A 216 8.83 24.65 -6.62
C ILE A 216 8.83 25.92 -7.47
N ILE A 217 7.76 26.11 -8.24
CA ILE A 217 7.64 27.19 -9.22
C ILE A 217 6.51 28.14 -8.79
N ASP A 218 6.77 29.45 -8.87
CA ASP A 218 5.77 30.49 -8.63
C ASP A 218 4.64 30.39 -9.67
N PRO A 219 3.37 30.27 -9.25
CA PRO A 219 2.26 30.11 -10.17
C PRO A 219 1.90 31.36 -10.99
N TYR A 220 2.39 32.53 -10.61
CA TYR A 220 2.10 33.82 -11.25
C TYR A 220 3.26 34.30 -12.13
N GLU A 221 4.50 34.11 -11.68
CA GLU A 221 5.69 34.66 -12.36
C GLU A 221 6.56 33.58 -13.02
N ALA A 222 6.26 32.29 -12.80
CA ALA A 222 7.02 31.15 -13.29
C ALA A 222 8.49 31.14 -12.83
N GLU A 223 8.82 31.90 -11.78
CA GLU A 223 10.14 31.87 -11.16
C GLU A 223 10.31 30.61 -10.32
N LYS A 224 11.54 30.08 -10.29
CA LYS A 224 11.88 28.97 -9.39
C LYS A 224 12.07 29.50 -7.97
N LEU A 225 11.18 29.11 -7.08
CA LEU A 225 11.18 29.48 -5.66
C LEU A 225 12.12 28.58 -4.85
N GLU A 226 12.16 27.29 -5.15
CA GLU A 226 12.93 26.30 -4.37
C GLU A 226 13.43 25.14 -5.22
N GLU A 227 14.61 24.60 -4.87
CA GLU A 227 15.09 23.29 -5.32
C GLU A 227 15.05 22.30 -4.15
N LEU A 228 14.25 21.25 -4.28
CA LEU A 228 14.24 20.13 -3.34
C LEU A 228 15.38 19.19 -3.67
N LYS A 229 16.35 19.05 -2.76
CA LYS A 229 17.54 18.22 -2.96
C LYS A 229 17.50 16.95 -2.11
N ALA A 230 18.11 15.88 -2.61
CA ALA A 230 18.30 14.66 -1.86
C ALA A 230 19.19 14.91 -0.63
N PRO A 231 18.71 14.67 0.60
CA PRO A 231 19.52 14.80 1.81
C PRO A 231 20.56 13.67 1.97
N CYS A 232 20.44 12.58 1.21
CA CYS A 232 21.35 11.45 1.23
C CYS A 232 21.31 10.70 -0.10
N LYS A 233 22.34 9.89 -0.35
CA LYS A 233 22.31 8.90 -1.41
C LYS A 233 21.32 7.79 -1.04
N GLY A 234 20.50 7.37 -2.00
CA GLY A 234 19.50 6.33 -1.73
C GLY A 234 18.51 6.09 -2.86
N ILE A 235 17.41 5.41 -2.51
CA ILE A 235 16.30 5.14 -3.41
C ILE A 235 15.12 6.04 -3.03
N VAL A 236 14.54 6.73 -4.01
CA VAL A 236 13.28 7.45 -3.83
C VAL A 236 12.18 6.43 -3.55
N PHE A 237 11.75 6.34 -2.30
CA PHE A 237 10.77 5.34 -1.85
C PHE A 237 9.32 5.81 -2.04
N PHE A 238 9.09 7.11 -1.81
CA PHE A 238 7.80 7.78 -1.94
C PHE A 238 7.94 9.07 -2.75
N SER A 239 6.92 9.39 -3.55
CA SER A 239 6.78 10.67 -4.23
C SER A 239 5.33 11.17 -4.16
N ARG A 240 5.15 12.39 -3.68
CA ARG A 240 3.85 13.10 -3.64
C ARG A 240 3.25 13.21 -5.04
N VAL A 241 1.94 12.99 -5.14
CA VAL A 241 1.16 13.24 -6.36
C VAL A 241 0.22 14.41 -6.06
N ALA A 242 0.63 15.60 -6.50
CA ALA A 242 -0.10 16.85 -6.48
C ALA A 242 0.55 17.83 -7.47
N GLU A 243 -0.25 18.73 -8.04
CA GLU A 243 0.23 19.80 -8.93
C GLU A 243 0.60 21.08 -8.15
N VAL A 244 -0.14 21.36 -7.08
CA VAL A 244 0.06 22.51 -6.19
C VAL A 244 0.38 21.99 -4.80
N ILE A 245 1.38 22.59 -4.16
CA ILE A 245 1.89 22.20 -2.86
C ILE A 245 1.88 23.40 -1.91
N ALA A 246 1.49 23.15 -0.64
CA ALA A 246 1.67 24.10 0.44
C ALA A 246 3.04 23.95 1.12
N GLN A 247 3.49 24.98 1.84
CA GLN A 247 4.71 24.91 2.64
C GLN A 247 4.65 23.78 3.67
N ASN A 248 5.81 23.20 3.98
CA ASN A 248 5.98 22.11 4.96
C ASN A 248 5.22 20.81 4.63
N GLU A 249 4.92 20.55 3.35
CA GLU A 249 4.44 19.24 2.89
C GLU A 249 5.60 18.28 2.59
N ILE A 250 5.38 16.99 2.86
CA ILE A 250 6.30 15.92 2.48
C ILE A 250 6.15 15.65 0.97
N ILE A 251 7.24 15.84 0.23
CA ILE A 251 7.28 15.64 -1.23
C ILE A 251 7.90 14.30 -1.59
N PHE A 252 8.98 13.92 -0.91
CA PHE A 252 9.64 12.63 -1.12
C PHE A 252 9.97 11.95 0.21
N SER A 253 10.20 10.65 0.14
CA SER A 253 10.92 9.93 1.20
C SER A 253 11.99 9.06 0.55
N ILE A 254 13.18 9.04 1.12
CA ILE A 254 14.35 8.34 0.59
C ILE A 254 14.74 7.23 1.55
N LYS A 255 14.86 6.01 1.03
CA LYS A 255 15.55 4.93 1.73
C LYS A 255 17.05 5.13 1.49
N ALA A 256 17.79 5.47 2.54
CA ALA A 256 19.25 5.57 2.45
C ALA A 256 19.89 4.24 2.04
N GLU A 257 21.02 4.34 1.33
CA GLU A 257 21.92 3.21 1.04
C GLU A 257 22.83 2.87 2.23
#